data_AF-A0A7S2JBW7-F1
#
_entry.id   AF-A0A7S2JBW7-F1
#
_cell.length_a   1.000
_cell.length_b   1.000
_cell.length_c   1.000
_cell.angle_alpha   90.00
_cell.angle_beta   90.00
_cell.angle_gamma   90.00
#
_symmetry.space_group_name_H-M   'P 1'
#
loop_
_entity.id
_entity.type
_entity.pdbx_description
1 polymer ?
#
loop_
_entity_poly.entity_id
_entity_poly.type
_entity_poly.pdbx_seq_one_letter_code
_entity_poly.pdbx_strand_id
1 'polypeptide(L)'
;DPTFYDLKDAFFLCSEPLGVNQTCPRDGQLGVALTDWLPRRHRRACTHFLSWTWGYTFDQVRGALRQWLEQTGLDAAKTFLYMCFFVNNQHRILIAGTSSGSDDLESVFESNLRRIGKMVALLDDWNEPLYFSRIWTVF
;
A
#
# COMPACT_ATOMS: atom_id res chain seq x y z
N ASP A 1 15.50 10.36 -4.88
CA ASP A 1 14.18 10.16 -4.26
C ASP A 1 13.39 9.22 -5.18
N PRO A 2 13.30 7.91 -4.86
CA PRO A 2 12.69 6.91 -5.73
C PRO A 2 11.16 6.98 -5.70
N THR A 3 10.51 6.57 -6.79
CA THR A 3 9.07 6.27 -6.83
C THR A 3 8.77 4.90 -6.26
N PHE A 4 7.49 4.61 -6.00
CA PHE A 4 7.11 3.26 -5.59
C PHE A 4 7.18 2.24 -6.73
N TYR A 5 7.26 2.67 -8.00
CA TYR A 5 7.66 1.78 -9.08
C TYR A 5 9.13 1.36 -8.96
N ASP A 6 10.02 2.28 -8.61
CA ASP A 6 11.43 1.93 -8.38
C ASP A 6 11.59 1.03 -7.14
N LEU A 7 10.84 1.33 -6.07
CA LEU A 7 10.84 0.52 -4.85
C LEU A 7 10.28 -0.89 -5.09
N LYS A 8 9.28 -1.06 -5.97
CA LYS A 8 8.76 -2.37 -6.37
C LYS A 8 9.90 -3.27 -6.85
N ASP A 9 10.75 -2.75 -7.71
CA ASP A 9 11.85 -3.51 -8.30
C ASP A 9 12.88 -3.88 -7.24
N ALA A 10 13.27 -2.91 -6.42
CA ALA A 10 14.23 -3.14 -5.34
C ALA A 10 13.73 -4.13 -4.27
N PHE A 11 12.43 -4.16 -3.98
CA PHE A 11 11.88 -4.93 -2.85
C PHE A 11 11.36 -6.31 -3.26
N PHE A 12 10.74 -6.40 -4.44
CA PHE A 12 9.97 -7.59 -4.84
C PHE A 12 10.50 -8.28 -6.10
N LEU A 13 11.21 -7.57 -6.98
CA LEU A 13 11.72 -8.14 -8.24
C LEU A 13 13.25 -8.23 -8.30
N CYS A 14 13.94 -7.98 -7.18
CA CYS A 14 15.38 -8.14 -7.07
C CYS A 14 15.79 -9.62 -6.95
N SER A 15 17.09 -9.90 -6.88
CA SER A 15 17.59 -11.28 -6.76
C SER A 15 17.23 -11.96 -5.44
N GLU A 16 17.03 -11.19 -4.37
CA GLU A 16 16.64 -11.68 -3.04
C GLU A 16 15.41 -10.91 -2.50
N PRO A 17 14.20 -11.18 -3.01
CA PRO A 17 13.01 -10.43 -2.65
C PRO A 17 12.60 -10.58 -1.19
N LEU A 18 12.10 -9.49 -0.58
CA LEU A 18 11.68 -9.49 0.81
C LEU A 18 10.46 -10.39 1.03
N GLY A 19 10.57 -11.36 1.93
CA GLY A 19 9.44 -12.21 2.34
C GLY A 19 9.06 -13.31 1.36
N VAL A 20 9.82 -13.54 0.29
CA VAL A 20 9.51 -14.58 -0.73
C VAL A 20 9.52 -16.00 -0.15
N ASN A 21 10.47 -16.30 0.74
CA ASN A 21 10.64 -17.64 1.32
C ASN A 21 9.88 -17.84 2.65
N GLN A 22 9.01 -16.91 3.03
CA GLN A 22 8.21 -17.03 4.25
C GLN A 22 6.81 -17.55 3.95
N THR A 23 6.29 -18.37 4.86
CA THR A 23 4.90 -18.84 4.80
C THR A 23 3.96 -17.73 5.25
N CYS A 24 2.99 -17.40 4.41
CA CYS A 24 2.00 -16.37 4.66
C CYS A 24 1.08 -16.77 5.83
N PRO A 25 0.97 -15.92 6.86
CA PRO A 25 0.11 -16.23 8.01
C PRO A 25 -1.39 -16.14 7.68
N ARG A 26 -1.77 -15.60 6.51
CA ARG A 26 -3.17 -15.42 6.10
C ARG A 26 -3.76 -16.68 5.46
N ASP A 27 -2.93 -17.49 4.80
CA ASP A 27 -3.39 -18.60 3.94
C ASP A 27 -2.43 -19.80 3.87
N GLY A 28 -1.27 -19.76 4.53
CA GLY A 28 -0.32 -20.86 4.58
C GLY A 28 0.54 -21.08 3.32
N GLN A 29 0.42 -20.23 2.30
CA GLN A 29 1.21 -20.34 1.06
C GLN A 29 2.53 -19.54 1.16
N LEU A 30 3.54 -19.86 0.34
CA LEU A 30 4.80 -19.11 0.27
C LEU A 30 4.60 -17.68 -0.27
N GLY A 31 5.53 -16.79 0.08
CA GLY A 31 5.50 -15.37 -0.25
C GLY A 31 4.54 -14.60 0.66
N VAL A 32 5.04 -13.57 1.33
CA VAL A 32 4.26 -12.75 2.27
C VAL A 32 4.23 -11.26 1.87
N ALA A 33 3.14 -10.57 2.21
CA ALA A 33 3.10 -9.12 2.11
C ALA A 33 4.19 -8.48 3.00
N LEU A 34 4.68 -7.29 2.65
CA LEU A 34 5.77 -6.65 3.39
C LEU A 34 5.40 -6.45 4.88
N THR A 35 4.16 -6.05 5.15
CA THR A 35 3.63 -5.95 6.52
C THR A 35 3.69 -7.27 7.28
N ASP A 36 3.53 -8.40 6.60
CA ASP A 36 3.60 -9.72 7.20
C ASP A 36 5.02 -10.28 7.34
N TRP A 37 6.00 -9.62 6.73
CA TRP A 37 7.41 -9.88 6.94
C TRP A 37 7.95 -9.16 8.19
N LEU A 38 7.41 -7.98 8.52
CA LEU A 38 7.83 -7.18 9.70
C LEU A 38 7.50 -7.87 11.03
N PRO A 39 8.23 -7.67 12.15
CA PRO A 39 7.86 -8.26 13.43
C PRO A 39 6.42 -7.90 13.89
N ARG A 40 5.69 -8.87 14.47
CA ARG A 40 4.28 -8.71 14.89
C ARG A 40 4.02 -7.47 15.75
N ARG A 41 4.98 -7.05 16.58
CA ARG A 41 4.85 -5.85 17.43
C ARG A 41 4.59 -4.55 16.63
N HIS A 42 5.01 -4.50 15.36
CA HIS A 42 4.82 -3.35 14.46
C HIS A 42 3.56 -3.45 13.58
N ARG A 43 2.79 -4.54 13.69
CA ARG A 43 1.57 -4.75 12.90
C ARG A 43 0.34 -4.38 13.72
N ARG A 44 -0.56 -3.57 13.17
CA ARG A 44 -1.86 -3.23 13.78
C ARG A 44 -2.94 -3.14 12.70
N ALA A 45 -4.21 -3.15 13.12
CA ALA A 45 -5.32 -2.92 12.23
C ALA A 45 -5.24 -1.52 11.61
N CYS A 46 -5.46 -1.43 10.30
CA CYS A 46 -5.48 -0.15 9.60
C CYS A 46 -6.65 0.70 10.10
N THR A 47 -6.34 1.96 10.41
CA THR A 47 -7.27 3.00 10.88
C THR A 47 -7.80 3.87 9.74
N HIS A 48 -7.04 3.98 8.66
CA HIS A 48 -7.35 4.80 7.49
C HIS A 48 -6.92 4.06 6.24
N PHE A 49 -7.71 4.18 5.18
CA PHE A 49 -7.37 3.73 3.83
C PHE A 49 -6.63 4.86 3.12
N LEU A 50 -5.42 4.60 2.61
CA LEU A 50 -4.71 5.58 1.81
C LEU A 50 -5.05 5.37 0.33
N SER A 51 -5.68 6.36 -0.28
CA SER A 51 -5.83 6.44 -1.73
C SER A 51 -4.70 7.28 -2.32
N TRP A 52 -3.90 6.69 -3.19
CA TRP A 52 -2.63 7.25 -3.70
C TRP A 52 -2.17 6.47 -4.94
N THR A 53 -1.12 6.94 -5.63
CA THR A 53 -0.52 6.27 -6.80
C THR A 53 0.95 5.93 -6.60
N TRP A 54 1.41 4.83 -7.19
CA TRP A 54 2.79 4.36 -7.10
C TRP A 54 3.79 5.26 -7.85
N GLY A 55 3.29 6.15 -8.70
CA GLY A 55 4.13 7.13 -9.40
C GLY A 55 4.65 8.25 -8.50
N TYR A 56 4.15 8.37 -7.27
CA TYR A 56 4.68 9.32 -6.30
C TYR A 56 6.04 8.88 -5.78
N THR A 57 6.88 9.87 -5.49
CA THR A 57 8.16 9.65 -4.83
C THR A 57 7.98 9.35 -3.35
N PHE A 58 8.99 8.74 -2.75
CA PHE A 58 9.01 8.48 -1.32
C PHE A 58 8.91 9.77 -0.50
N ASP A 59 9.64 10.82 -0.88
CA ASP A 59 9.59 12.09 -0.16
C ASP A 59 8.23 12.79 -0.30
N GLN A 60 7.57 12.71 -1.46
CA GLN A 60 6.20 13.23 -1.64
C GLN A 60 5.22 12.54 -0.68
N VAL A 61 5.22 11.20 -0.65
CA VAL A 61 4.31 10.45 0.23
C VAL A 61 4.61 10.74 1.70
N ARG A 62 5.90 10.73 2.09
CA ARG A 62 6.31 11.02 3.48
C ARG A 62 5.93 12.44 3.90
N GLY A 63 6.15 13.42 3.02
CA GLY A 63 5.85 14.84 3.27
C GLY A 63 4.35 15.06 3.47
N ALA A 64 3.53 14.56 2.56
CA ALA A 64 2.08 14.69 2.62
C ALA A 64 1.49 14.01 3.87
N LEU A 65 1.95 12.78 4.21
CA LEU A 65 1.46 12.09 5.40
C LEU A 65 1.86 12.80 6.70
N ARG A 66 3.07 13.39 6.76
CA ARG A 66 3.50 14.19 7.91
C ARG A 66 2.61 15.42 8.09
N GLN A 67 2.40 16.17 7.01
CA GLN A 67 1.53 17.35 7.02
C GLN A 67 0.10 16.98 7.40
N TRP A 68 -0.44 15.88 6.89
CA TRP A 68 -1.76 15.39 7.24
C TRP A 68 -1.88 15.06 8.74
N LEU A 69 -0.90 14.36 9.32
CA LEU A 69 -0.87 14.07 10.75
C LEU A 69 -0.83 15.36 11.61
N GLU A 70 -0.01 16.32 11.22
CA GLU A 70 0.11 17.63 11.89
C GLU A 70 -1.20 18.41 11.85
N GLN A 71 -1.86 18.47 10.68
CA GLN A 71 -3.12 19.20 10.50
C GLN A 71 -4.30 18.56 11.23
N THR A 72 -4.31 17.23 11.34
CA THR A 72 -5.40 16.49 12.00
C THR A 72 -5.17 16.27 13.50
N GLY A 73 -3.96 16.54 14.00
CA GLY A 73 -3.58 16.28 15.39
C GLY A 73 -3.57 14.78 15.75
N LEU A 74 -3.45 13.90 14.75
CA LEU A 74 -3.44 12.46 14.96
C LEU A 74 -2.09 11.96 15.51
N ASP A 75 -2.16 11.02 16.45
CA ASP A 75 -0.97 10.34 16.98
C ASP A 75 -0.43 9.34 15.95
N ALA A 76 0.78 9.58 15.43
CA ALA A 76 1.46 8.72 14.47
C ALA A 76 1.62 7.27 14.99
N ALA A 77 1.80 7.07 16.30
CA ALA A 77 1.96 5.74 16.89
C ALA A 77 0.65 4.94 16.94
N LYS A 78 -0.49 5.62 16.78
CA LYS A 78 -1.85 5.03 16.77
C LYS A 78 -2.51 5.08 15.39
N THR A 79 -1.84 5.68 14.40
CA THR A 79 -2.38 5.87 13.06
C THR A 79 -1.74 4.89 12.10
N PHE A 80 -2.53 3.92 11.65
CA PHE A 80 -2.08 2.87 10.75
C PHE A 80 -2.81 2.99 9.42
N LEU A 81 -2.06 3.03 8.33
CA LEU A 81 -2.59 3.21 6.98
C LEU A 81 -2.68 1.87 6.27
N TYR A 82 -3.82 1.61 5.64
CA TYR A 82 -3.88 0.63 4.56
C TYR A 82 -3.25 1.28 3.34
N MET A 83 -2.06 0.82 2.99
CA MET A 83 -1.31 1.31 1.85
C MET A 83 -0.95 0.10 1.00
N CYS A 84 -1.58 0.02 -0.18
CA CYS A 84 -1.62 -1.20 -0.99
C CYS A 84 -0.24 -1.82 -1.25
N PHE A 85 0.78 -1.01 -1.50
CA PHE A 85 2.17 -1.46 -1.69
C PHE A 85 2.70 -2.32 -0.54
N PHE A 86 2.37 -1.99 0.72
CA PHE A 86 2.85 -2.70 1.90
C PHE A 86 1.92 -3.81 2.40
N VAL A 87 0.61 -3.64 2.23
CA VAL A 87 -0.41 -4.53 2.82
C VAL A 87 -0.78 -5.68 1.91
N ASN A 88 -0.79 -5.43 0.59
CA ASN A 88 -1.08 -6.48 -0.39
C ASN A 88 0.14 -7.39 -0.57
N ASN A 89 -0.13 -8.65 -0.92
CA ASN A 89 0.92 -9.60 -1.18
C ASN A 89 1.46 -9.39 -2.61
N GLN A 90 2.47 -8.52 -2.73
CA GLN A 90 3.03 -8.13 -4.03
C GLN A 90 3.65 -9.30 -4.79
N HIS A 91 4.18 -10.33 -4.10
CA HIS A 91 4.68 -11.54 -4.74
C HIS A 91 3.59 -12.22 -5.59
N ARG A 92 2.37 -12.30 -5.06
CA ARG A 92 1.27 -12.98 -5.75
C ARG A 92 0.68 -12.15 -6.85
N ILE A 93 0.56 -10.85 -6.60
CA ILE A 93 -0.02 -9.91 -7.56
C ILE A 93 0.92 -9.70 -8.76
N LEU A 94 2.23 -9.55 -8.52
CA LEU A 94 3.21 -9.21 -9.57
C LEU A 94 3.82 -10.45 -10.25
N ILE A 95 4.12 -11.52 -9.50
CA ILE A 95 4.91 -12.66 -10.02
C ILE A 95 4.01 -13.80 -10.47
N ALA A 96 3.00 -14.16 -9.67
CA ALA A 96 2.15 -15.30 -10.00
C ALA A 96 1.15 -14.99 -11.13
N GLY A 97 0.94 -13.70 -11.47
CA GLY A 97 0.10 -13.27 -12.58
C GLY A 97 -1.30 -13.89 -12.55
N THR A 98 -1.78 -14.32 -11.38
CA THR A 98 -3.08 -14.95 -11.26
C THR A 98 -4.10 -13.93 -11.74
N SER A 99 -4.85 -14.30 -12.78
CA SER A 99 -5.82 -13.47 -13.50
C SER A 99 -6.93 -12.90 -12.60
N SER A 100 -7.00 -13.36 -11.35
CA SER A 100 -7.74 -12.74 -10.25
C SER A 100 -7.15 -11.39 -9.79
N GLY A 101 -5.97 -10.97 -10.27
CA GLY A 101 -5.30 -9.75 -9.83
C GLY A 101 -6.15 -8.49 -9.98
N SER A 102 -6.74 -8.18 -11.13
CA SER A 102 -7.52 -6.93 -11.27
C SER A 102 -8.91 -7.02 -10.62
N ASP A 103 -9.61 -8.14 -10.84
CA ASP A 103 -11.01 -8.30 -10.44
C ASP A 103 -11.13 -8.60 -8.93
N ASP A 104 -10.13 -9.26 -8.34
CA ASP A 104 -10.01 -9.41 -6.89
C ASP A 104 -9.45 -8.14 -6.23
N LEU A 105 -8.67 -7.31 -6.94
CA LEU A 105 -8.17 -6.05 -6.36
C LEU A 105 -9.29 -5.06 -6.08
N GLU A 106 -10.29 -4.94 -6.97
CA GLU A 106 -11.49 -4.13 -6.69
C GLU A 106 -12.20 -4.65 -5.43
N SER A 107 -12.44 -5.96 -5.34
CA SER A 107 -13.08 -6.61 -4.18
C SER A 107 -12.29 -6.38 -2.89
N VAL A 108 -10.96 -6.51 -2.96
CA VAL A 108 -10.04 -6.32 -1.84
C VAL A 108 -10.01 -4.86 -1.43
N PHE A 109 -9.94 -3.92 -2.37
CA PHE A 109 -9.96 -2.49 -2.06
C PHE A 109 -11.30 -2.07 -1.47
N GLU A 110 -12.41 -2.47 -2.07
CA GLU A 110 -13.76 -2.18 -1.59
C GLU A 110 -13.97 -2.74 -0.17
N SER A 111 -13.63 -4.01 0.04
CA SER A 111 -13.78 -4.67 1.34
C SER A 111 -12.93 -3.98 2.42
N ASN A 112 -11.68 -3.64 2.11
CA ASN A 112 -10.82 -2.91 3.05
C ASN A 112 -11.32 -1.50 3.31
N LEU A 113 -11.79 -0.78 2.28
CA LEU A 113 -12.33 0.56 2.42
C LEU A 113 -13.58 0.56 3.30
N ARG A 114 -14.54 -0.34 3.03
CA ARG A 114 -15.76 -0.52 3.84
C ARG A 114 -15.44 -0.90 5.28
N ARG A 115 -14.49 -1.82 5.49
CA ARG A 115 -14.06 -2.26 6.83
C ARG A 115 -13.39 -1.15 7.62
N ILE A 116 -12.60 -0.30 6.98
CA ILE A 116 -11.85 0.77 7.65
C ILE A 116 -12.73 2.01 7.87
N GLY A 117 -13.60 2.35 6.92
CA GLY A 117 -14.59 3.42 7.03
C GLY A 117 -14.03 4.85 7.00
N LYS A 118 -12.71 5.01 6.82
CA LYS A 118 -12.03 6.32 6.72
C LYS A 118 -11.03 6.27 5.59
N MET A 119 -11.01 7.28 4.73
CA MET A 119 -10.07 7.40 3.63
C MET A 119 -9.27 8.70 3.74
N VAL A 120 -8.00 8.64 3.35
CA VAL A 120 -7.13 9.79 3.10
C VAL A 120 -6.72 9.73 1.64
N ALA A 121 -7.03 10.76 0.86
CA ALA A 121 -6.56 10.88 -0.52
C ALA A 121 -5.29 11.72 -0.53
N LEU A 122 -4.24 11.20 -1.17
CA LEU A 122 -2.97 11.88 -1.37
C LEU A 122 -2.92 12.40 -2.81
N LEU A 123 -2.97 13.72 -2.98
CA LEU A 123 -2.90 14.39 -4.27
C LEU A 123 -1.56 15.15 -4.38
N ASP A 124 -0.96 15.10 -5.56
CA ASP A 124 0.31 15.72 -5.91
C ASP A 124 0.16 17.19 -6.28
N ASP A 125 -0.55 17.45 -7.37
CA ASP A 125 -0.69 18.78 -7.97
C ASP A 125 -2.15 19.17 -8.14
N TRP A 126 -2.41 20.45 -8.39
CA TRP A 126 -3.77 20.91 -8.68
C TRP A 126 -4.13 20.79 -10.17
N ASN A 127 -3.16 21.07 -11.04
CA ASN A 127 -3.34 21.02 -12.49
C ASN A 127 -2.83 19.68 -13.00
N GLU A 128 -3.70 18.90 -13.66
CA GLU A 128 -3.37 17.61 -14.25
C GLU A 128 -2.66 16.63 -13.28
N PRO A 129 -3.18 16.41 -12.05
CA PRO A 129 -2.50 15.55 -11.09
C PRO A 129 -2.40 14.13 -11.60
N LEU A 130 -1.23 13.51 -11.35
CA LEU A 130 -1.03 12.10 -11.64
C LEU A 130 -2.07 11.24 -10.91
N TYR A 131 -2.55 11.71 -9.75
CA TYR A 131 -3.65 11.07 -9.02
C TYR A 131 -4.83 10.72 -9.93
N PHE A 132 -5.30 11.64 -10.78
CA PHE A 132 -6.49 11.43 -11.62
C PHE A 132 -6.24 10.55 -12.86
N SER A 133 -5.00 10.18 -13.14
CA SER A 133 -4.67 9.31 -14.28
C SER A 133 -4.95 7.82 -14.03
N ARG A 134 -5.37 7.43 -12.81
CA ARG A 134 -5.51 6.02 -12.39
C ARG A 134 -6.96 5.69 -12.09
N ILE A 135 -7.46 4.58 -12.62
CA ILE A 135 -8.86 4.19 -12.43
C ILE A 135 -9.24 3.99 -10.95
N TRP A 136 -8.28 3.53 -10.14
CA TRP A 136 -8.48 3.20 -8.71
C TRP A 136 -8.62 4.42 -7.80
N THR A 137 -8.29 5.62 -8.27
CA THR A 137 -8.36 6.86 -7.48
C THR A 137 -9.66 7.64 -7.72
N VAL A 138 -10.53 7.12 -8.59
CA VAL A 138 -11.82 7.71 -8.99
C VAL A 138 -13.01 7.13 -8.18
N PHE A 139 -12.75 6.17 -7.28
CA PHE A 139 -13.76 5.54 -6.40
C PHE A 139 -13.90 6.25 -5.05
#